data_AF-A0A642C3E7-F1
#
_entry.id   AF-A0A642C3E7-F1
#
_cell.length_a   1.000
_cell.length_b   1.000
_cell.length_c   1.000
_cell.angle_alpha   90.00
_cell.angle_beta   90.00
_cell.angle_gamma   90.00
#
_symmetry.space_group_name_H-M   'P 1'
#
loop_
_entity.id
_entity.type
_entity.pdbx_description
1 polymer ?
#
loop_
_entity_poly.entity_id
_entity_poly.type
_entity_poly.pdbx_seq_one_letter_code
_entity_poly.pdbx_strand_id
1 'polypeptide(L)'
;MKKKITFLLMFVLSLSMVSAQGTFRFGTSATPEGKTLLVDSKGLILDGKHIIPVMGEIHYSRVPESEWRREIRKMKAGGIN
;
A
#
# COMPACT_ATOMS: atom_id res chain seq x y z
N MET A 1 37.97 -0.97 -17.81
CA MET A 1 36.82 -0.60 -18.66
C MET A 1 35.47 -1.07 -18.09
N LYS A 2 35.31 -2.33 -17.66
CA LYS A 2 34.06 -2.86 -17.08
C LYS A 2 33.50 -2.02 -15.92
N LYS A 3 34.33 -1.61 -14.95
CA LYS A 3 33.90 -0.76 -13.82
C LYS A 3 33.38 0.63 -14.23
N LYS A 4 33.93 1.23 -15.29
CA LYS A 4 33.50 2.55 -15.80
C LYS A 4 32.14 2.44 -16.52
N ILE A 5 31.92 1.35 -17.25
CA ILE A 5 30.65 1.05 -17.92
C ILE A 5 29.55 0.76 -16.91
N THR A 6 29.83 -0.02 -15.85
CA THR A 6 28.88 -0.27 -14.76
C THR A 6 28.49 1.04 -14.05
N PHE A 7 29.46 1.92 -13.78
CA PHE A 7 29.20 3.21 -13.13
C PHE A 7 28.34 4.14 -14.00
N LEU A 8 28.64 4.19 -15.30
CA LEU A 8 27.87 4.99 -16.26
C LEU A 8 26.44 4.44 -16.41
N LEU A 9 26.28 3.11 -16.44
CA LEU A 9 24.96 2.48 -16.54
C LEU A 9 24.12 2.74 -15.27
N MET A 10 24.71 2.64 -14.07
CA MET A 10 24.03 2.99 -12.82
C MET A 10 23.66 4.48 -12.74
N PHE A 11 24.53 5.36 -13.24
CA PHE A 11 24.27 6.80 -13.29
C PHE A 11 23.12 7.15 -14.23
N VAL A 12 23.09 6.59 -15.45
CA VAL A 12 22.00 6.79 -16.41
C VAL A 12 20.67 6.23 -15.89
N LEU A 13 20.69 5.07 -15.20
CA LEU A 13 19.50 4.48 -14.57
C LEU A 13 18.96 5.35 -13.41
N SER A 14 19.84 6.04 -12.69
CA SER A 14 19.44 6.96 -11.61
C SER A 14 18.82 8.26 -12.13
N LEU A 15 19.25 8.73 -13.30
CA LEU A 15 18.77 9.97 -13.92
C LEU A 15 17.34 9.82 -14.46
N SER A 16 16.98 8.65 -14.98
CA SER A 16 15.61 8.38 -15.48
C SER A 16 14.58 8.20 -14.37
N MET A 17 14.98 7.71 -13.18
CA MET A 17 14.11 7.69 -12.00
C MET A 17 13.89 9.08 -11.37
N VAL A 18 14.67 10.10 -11.68
CA VAL A 18 14.43 11.47 -11.18
C VAL A 18 13.35 12.19 -11.99
N SER A 19 13.24 11.89 -13.29
CA SER A 19 12.32 12.58 -14.21
C SER A 19 10.84 12.26 -13.97
N ALA A 20 10.49 11.07 -13.48
CA ALA A 20 9.09 10.67 -13.28
C ALA A 20 8.48 11.25 -11.98
N GLN A 21 9.32 11.60 -11.00
CA GLN A 21 8.90 12.08 -9.67
C GLN A 21 8.60 13.59 -9.66
N GLY A 22 8.98 14.32 -10.72
CA GLY A 22 8.83 15.78 -10.79
C GLY A 22 7.39 16.29 -10.90
N THR A 23 6.43 15.44 -11.34
CA THR A 23 5.03 15.82 -11.51
C THR A 23 4.06 15.06 -10.61
N PHE A 24 4.44 13.87 -10.12
CA PHE A 24 3.63 13.08 -9.18
C PHE A 24 4.53 12.35 -8.17
N ARG A 25 4.31 12.64 -6.89
CA ARG A 25 5.04 12.00 -5.79
C ARG A 25 4.22 10.84 -5.23
N PHE A 26 4.68 9.62 -5.44
CA PHE A 26 4.09 8.44 -4.80
C PHE A 26 4.26 8.50 -3.28
N GLY A 27 3.31 7.87 -2.57
CA GLY A 27 3.43 7.62 -1.13
C GLY A 27 4.49 6.55 -0.83
N THR A 28 4.76 6.35 0.45
CA THR A 28 5.56 5.22 0.95
C THR A 28 4.62 4.11 1.42
N SER A 29 5.16 2.91 1.61
CA SER A 29 4.43 1.79 2.21
C SER A 29 4.29 1.90 3.74
N ALA A 30 4.83 2.96 4.35
CA ALA A 30 4.90 3.15 5.78
C ALA A 30 4.05 4.34 6.24
N THR A 31 3.28 4.15 7.31
CA THR A 31 2.60 5.27 7.99
C THR A 31 3.64 6.13 8.74
N PRO A 32 3.28 7.35 9.17
CA PRO A 32 4.15 8.19 10.00
C PRO A 32 4.61 7.50 11.30
N GLU A 33 3.81 6.57 11.83
CA GLU A 33 4.11 5.76 13.02
C GLU A 33 4.97 4.53 12.72
N GLY A 34 5.36 4.31 11.45
CA GLY A 34 6.19 3.19 11.02
C GLY A 34 5.45 1.88 10.73
N LYS A 35 4.11 1.87 10.74
CA LYS A 35 3.33 0.70 10.31
C LYS A 35 3.46 0.49 8.82
N THR A 36 3.53 -0.74 8.35
CA THR A 36 3.81 -1.04 6.94
C THR A 36 2.74 -1.91 6.31
N LEU A 37 2.33 -1.56 5.08
CA LEU A 37 1.58 -2.44 4.19
C LEU A 37 2.44 -2.78 2.97
N LEU A 38 2.89 -4.04 2.90
CA LEU A 38 3.76 -4.55 1.85
C LEU A 38 3.08 -5.72 1.11
N VAL A 39 3.71 -6.16 0.02
CA VAL A 39 3.29 -7.31 -0.76
C VAL A 39 4.51 -8.13 -1.19
N ASP A 40 4.38 -9.45 -1.18
CA ASP A 40 5.32 -10.38 -1.79
C ASP A 40 4.58 -11.38 -2.70
N SER A 41 5.29 -12.40 -3.19
CA SER A 41 4.67 -13.42 -4.06
C SER A 41 3.64 -14.31 -3.35
N LYS A 42 3.53 -14.25 -2.02
CA LYS A 42 2.60 -15.05 -1.21
C LYS A 42 1.38 -14.25 -0.76
N GLY A 43 1.49 -12.92 -0.66
CA GLY A 43 0.35 -12.06 -0.37
C GLY A 43 0.71 -10.74 0.31
N LEU A 44 -0.26 -10.20 1.05
CA LEU A 44 -0.10 -8.96 1.80
C LEU A 44 0.64 -9.20 3.12
N ILE A 45 1.46 -8.23 3.50
CA ILE A 45 2.19 -8.21 4.77
C ILE A 45 1.83 -6.91 5.49
N LEU A 46 1.12 -7.04 6.61
CA LEU A 46 0.76 -5.92 7.48
C LEU A 46 1.63 -5.99 8.74
N ASP A 47 2.40 -4.93 9.02
CA ASP A 47 3.30 -4.82 10.16
C ASP A 47 4.21 -6.07 10.32
N GLY A 48 4.80 -6.51 9.22
CA GLY A 48 5.72 -7.66 9.18
C GLY A 48 5.05 -9.04 9.21
N LYS A 49 3.70 -9.12 9.25
CA LYS A 49 2.96 -10.38 9.28
C LYS A 49 2.14 -10.59 8.00
N HIS A 50 2.25 -11.76 7.39
CA HIS A 50 1.37 -12.15 6.29
C HIS A 50 -0.10 -12.21 6.73
N ILE A 51 -0.97 -11.63 5.92
CA ILE A 51 -2.42 -11.62 6.13
C ILE A 51 -3.15 -12.10 4.88
N ILE A 52 -4.34 -12.65 5.09
CA ILE A 52 -5.34 -12.87 4.04
C ILE A 52 -6.47 -11.88 4.32
N PRO A 53 -6.63 -10.82 3.51
CA PRO A 53 -7.67 -9.84 3.73
C PRO A 53 -9.05 -10.46 3.46
N VAL A 54 -9.89 -10.50 4.48
CA VAL A 54 -11.31 -10.85 4.38
C VAL A 54 -12.06 -9.54 4.38
N MET A 55 -12.51 -9.10 3.20
CA MET A 55 -13.08 -7.78 2.98
C MET A 55 -14.60 -7.85 2.81
N GLY A 56 -15.27 -6.71 2.99
CA GLY A 56 -16.66 -6.52 2.59
C GLY A 56 -16.87 -5.12 2.01
N GLU A 57 -17.99 -4.93 1.32
CA GLU A 57 -18.32 -3.68 0.65
C GLU A 57 -19.48 -2.98 1.37
N ILE A 58 -19.35 -1.67 1.58
CA ILE A 58 -20.43 -0.81 2.05
C ILE A 58 -20.37 0.54 1.33
N HIS A 59 -21.50 0.94 0.75
CA HIS A 59 -21.69 2.29 0.23
C HIS A 59 -22.29 3.17 1.32
N TYR A 60 -21.47 3.99 1.98
CA TYR A 60 -21.93 4.83 3.10
C TYR A 60 -23.06 5.79 2.71
N SER A 61 -23.12 6.23 1.44
CA SER A 61 -24.19 7.09 0.91
C SER A 61 -25.57 6.41 0.84
N ARG A 62 -25.62 5.08 0.95
CA ARG A 62 -26.86 4.29 0.93
C ARG A 62 -27.31 3.86 2.34
N VAL A 63 -26.61 4.30 3.38
CA VAL A 63 -26.89 3.96 4.78
C VAL A 63 -26.93 5.27 5.57
N PRO A 64 -27.97 5.53 6.39
CA PRO A 64 -27.97 6.72 7.24
C PRO A 64 -26.72 6.76 8.13
N GLU A 65 -26.13 7.95 8.32
CA GLU A 65 -24.88 8.11 9.08
C GLU A 65 -24.95 7.51 10.49
N SER A 66 -26.11 7.68 11.15
CA SER A 66 -26.39 7.11 12.48
C SER A 66 -26.29 5.59 12.55
N GLU A 67 -26.33 4.89 11.40
CA GLU A 67 -26.32 3.44 11.31
C GLU A 67 -24.97 2.85 10.89
N TRP A 68 -24.04 3.65 10.36
CA TRP A 68 -22.75 3.15 9.85
C TRP A 68 -22.01 2.29 10.88
N ARG A 69 -21.96 2.76 12.12
CA ARG A 69 -21.28 2.02 13.21
C ARG A 69 -21.90 0.65 13.45
N ARG A 70 -23.23 0.53 13.32
CA ARG A 70 -23.93 -0.75 13.47
C ARG A 70 -23.60 -1.69 12.31
N GLU A 71 -23.63 -1.20 11.08
CA GLU A 71 -23.35 -2.01 9.89
C GLU A 71 -21.88 -2.47 9.84
N ILE A 72 -20.92 -1.60 10.17
CA ILE A 72 -19.49 -1.97 10.28
C ILE A 72 -19.28 -3.05 11.36
N ARG A 73 -20.01 -2.99 12.48
CA ARG A 73 -19.93 -4.03 13.52
C ARG A 73 -20.49 -5.37 13.07
N LYS A 74 -21.57 -5.39 12.27
CA LYS A 74 -22.07 -6.63 11.66
C LYS A 74 -21.04 -7.24 10.73
N MET A 75 -20.40 -6.44 9.90
CA MET A 75 -19.29 -6.88 9.03
C MET A 75 -18.16 -7.49 9.86
N LYS A 76 -17.73 -6.81 10.93
CA LYS A 76 -16.71 -7.33 11.84
C LYS A 76 -17.11 -8.64 12.51
N ALA A 77 -18.36 -8.74 12.99
CA ALA A 77 -18.91 -9.96 13.57
C ALA A 77 -19.01 -11.11 12.54
N GLY A 78 -19.19 -10.79 11.26
CA GLY A 78 -19.16 -11.73 10.14
C GLY A 78 -17.77 -12.20 9.72
N GLY A 79 -16.70 -11.75 10.39
CA GLY A 79 -15.33 -12.24 10.17
C GLY A 79 -14.47 -11.38 9.24
N ILE A 80 -14.95 -10.21 8.81
CA ILE A 80 -14.12 -9.23 8.06
C ILE A 80 -12.98 -8.75 8.97
N ASN A 81 -11.74 -8.76 8.47
CA ASN A 81 -10.54 -8.55 9.27
C ASN A 81 -9.90 -7.17 9.11
#